data_AF-A0A124INR6-F1
#
_entry.id   AF-A0A124INR6-F1
#
_cell.length_a   1.000
_cell.length_b   1.000
_cell.length_c   1.000
_cell.angle_alpha   90.00
_cell.angle_beta   90.00
_cell.angle_gamma   90.00
#
_symmetry.space_group_name_H-M   'P 1'
#
loop_
_entity.id
_entity.type
_entity.pdbx_description
1 polymer ?
#
loop_
_entity_poly.entity_id
_entity_poly.type
_entity_poly.pdbx_seq_one_letter_code
_entity_poly.pdbx_strand_id
1 'polypeptide(L)'
;MKYRRYALVILSFLLFTLTGCQGKGENIEQLQPEIIEADRLIEAVASDSIDTGRMTKLREFSTDLDLDNIEEKIELYTAAERHENGEMLWDDGQNWVLVVRDGEKSYPLLSQYVQLGVVHFTVSDRGKDKLPNITVIVPTGASFSIMDYIYNEEKNGFGEELIYESKDTNWIYSSIPGY
;
A
#
# COMPACT_ATOMS: atom_id res chain seq x y z
N MET A 1 36.51 46.60 -49.72
CA MET A 1 35.75 46.84 -48.47
C MET A 1 34.32 46.27 -48.55
N LYS A 2 34.17 44.96 -48.85
CA LYS A 2 32.84 44.30 -49.04
C LYS A 2 32.68 42.98 -48.28
N TYR A 3 33.70 42.49 -47.58
CA TYR A 3 33.63 41.19 -46.87
C TYR A 3 33.34 41.31 -45.36
N ARG A 4 33.34 42.52 -44.79
CA ARG A 4 33.06 42.74 -43.36
C ARG A 4 31.57 42.78 -43.00
N ARG A 5 30.67 42.77 -43.99
CA ARG A 5 29.21 42.75 -43.79
C ARG A 5 28.58 41.36 -43.86
N TYR A 6 29.28 40.37 -44.42
CA TYR A 6 28.75 38.99 -44.52
C TYR A 6 29.09 38.12 -43.31
N ALA A 7 30.15 38.45 -42.55
CA ALA A 7 30.48 37.73 -41.32
C ALA A 7 29.46 37.96 -40.19
N LEU A 8 28.76 39.10 -40.18
CA LEU A 8 27.74 39.42 -39.17
C LEU A 8 26.37 38.78 -39.45
N VAL A 9 26.09 38.36 -40.68
CA VAL A 9 24.81 37.73 -41.05
C VAL A 9 24.82 36.22 -40.84
N ILE A 10 26.01 35.60 -40.87
CA ILE A 10 26.16 34.15 -40.60
C ILE A 10 26.18 33.86 -39.09
N LEU A 11 26.62 34.81 -38.25
CA LEU A 11 26.63 34.64 -36.79
C LEU A 11 25.22 34.77 -36.15
N SER A 12 24.28 35.43 -36.81
CA SER A 12 22.91 35.58 -36.30
C SER A 12 21.99 34.39 -36.58
N PHE A 13 22.36 33.48 -37.50
CA PHE A 13 21.59 32.27 -37.79
C PHE A 13 21.99 31.05 -36.94
N LEU A 14 23.11 31.12 -36.21
CA LEU A 14 23.62 30.04 -35.35
C LEU A 14 23.18 30.17 -33.87
N LEU A 15 22.48 31.25 -33.51
CA LEU A 15 21.93 31.47 -32.17
C LEU A 15 20.45 31.09 -32.04
N PHE A 16 19.79 30.66 -33.12
CA PHE A 16 18.37 30.29 -33.12
C PHE A 16 18.08 28.79 -33.02
N THR A 17 19.09 27.94 -32.87
CA THR A 17 18.89 26.48 -32.68
C THR A 17 19.03 26.01 -31.23
N LEU A 18 19.13 26.93 -30.26
CA LEU A 18 19.17 26.60 -28.82
C LEU A 18 17.90 26.99 -28.05
N THR A 19 16.80 27.33 -28.74
CA THR A 19 15.48 27.32 -28.10
C THR A 19 14.96 25.88 -28.07
N GLY A 20 15.46 25.15 -27.08
CA GLY A 20 14.89 23.89 -26.64
C GLY A 20 13.41 24.06 -26.29
N CYS A 21 12.68 22.98 -26.54
CA CYS A 21 11.24 22.83 -26.42
C CYS A 21 10.62 23.49 -25.20
N GLN A 22 9.41 23.99 -25.44
CA GLN A 22 8.38 24.31 -24.46
C GLN A 22 8.35 23.31 -23.28
N GLY A 23 8.57 23.83 -22.09
CA GLY A 23 7.87 23.39 -20.88
C GLY A 23 7.10 24.59 -20.39
N LYS A 24 5.77 24.57 -20.50
CA LYS A 24 4.90 25.51 -19.80
C LYS A 24 5.30 25.49 -18.32
N GLY A 25 5.39 26.66 -17.70
CA GLY A 25 5.64 26.78 -16.27
C GLY A 25 4.75 25.81 -15.52
N GLU A 26 5.38 24.91 -14.77
CA GLU A 26 4.70 24.14 -13.76
C GLU A 26 4.18 25.16 -12.75
N ASN A 27 2.88 25.41 -12.81
CA ASN A 27 2.14 25.74 -11.62
C ASN A 27 2.49 24.62 -10.63
N ILE A 28 3.27 24.95 -9.62
CA ILE A 28 3.31 24.16 -8.40
C ILE A 28 1.93 24.34 -7.81
N GLU A 29 1.00 23.51 -8.28
CA GLU A 29 -0.23 23.22 -7.59
C GLU A 29 0.23 22.75 -6.21
N GLN A 30 -0.06 23.55 -5.20
CA GLN A 30 0.12 23.13 -3.82
C GLN A 30 -0.61 21.79 -3.70
N LEU A 31 0.13 20.69 -3.54
CA LEU A 31 -0.47 19.43 -3.15
C LEU A 31 -1.14 19.69 -1.80
N GLN A 32 -2.44 19.97 -1.85
CA GLN A 32 -3.29 19.72 -0.71
C GLN A 32 -3.15 18.24 -0.39
N PRO A 33 -3.04 17.86 0.90
CA PRO A 33 -3.14 16.46 1.26
C PRO A 33 -4.43 15.94 0.63
N GLU A 34 -4.30 14.93 -0.22
CA GLU A 34 -5.43 14.21 -0.77
C GLU A 34 -6.15 13.59 0.42
N ILE A 35 -7.21 14.25 0.89
CA ILE A 35 -8.13 13.68 1.86
C ILE A 35 -8.89 12.61 1.07
N ILE A 36 -8.31 11.41 1.02
CA ILE A 36 -9.01 10.23 0.59
C ILE A 36 -10.14 10.04 1.60
N GLU A 37 -11.38 10.26 1.16
CA GLU A 37 -12.55 9.99 1.98
C GLU A 37 -12.65 8.47 2.14
N ALA A 38 -12.04 7.94 3.20
CA ALA A 38 -12.04 6.52 3.50
C ALA A 38 -13.47 5.98 3.61
N ASP A 39 -13.72 4.85 2.93
CA ASP A 39 -15.00 4.13 2.93
C ASP A 39 -15.40 3.71 4.35
N ARG A 40 -14.40 3.41 5.18
CA ARG A 40 -14.57 2.99 6.56
C ARG A 40 -13.38 3.41 7.42
N LEU A 41 -13.65 3.69 8.70
CA LEU A 41 -12.61 3.90 9.72
C LEU A 41 -12.44 2.63 10.55
N ILE A 42 -11.20 2.22 10.75
CA ILE A 42 -10.78 1.17 11.68
C ILE A 42 -10.19 1.84 12.92
N GLU A 43 -10.98 1.83 13.99
CA GLU A 43 -10.60 2.39 15.28
C GLU A 43 -9.65 1.47 16.04
N ALA A 44 -8.86 2.06 16.94
CA ALA A 44 -8.02 1.32 17.87
C ALA A 44 -8.88 0.46 18.81
N VAL A 45 -8.43 -0.77 19.03
CA VAL A 45 -8.87 -1.63 20.12
C VAL A 45 -7.71 -1.86 21.10
N ALA A 46 -8.01 -2.38 22.29
CA ALA A 46 -6.96 -2.77 23.23
C ALA A 46 -6.07 -3.87 22.60
N SER A 47 -4.76 -3.80 22.79
CA SER A 47 -3.81 -4.69 22.11
C SER A 47 -4.02 -6.18 22.43
N ASP A 48 -4.53 -6.48 23.62
CA ASP A 48 -4.88 -7.82 24.09
C ASP A 48 -6.24 -8.32 23.59
N SER A 49 -7.05 -7.47 22.97
CA SER A 49 -8.40 -7.84 22.51
C SER A 49 -8.40 -8.66 21.21
N ILE A 50 -7.31 -8.61 20.44
CA ILE A 50 -7.14 -9.41 19.22
C ILE A 50 -6.39 -10.70 19.59
N ASP A 51 -7.16 -11.77 19.81
CA ASP A 51 -6.60 -13.08 20.14
C ASP A 51 -5.96 -13.73 18.91
N THR A 52 -4.64 -13.59 18.79
CA THR A 52 -3.81 -14.30 17.81
C THR A 52 -2.99 -15.42 18.44
N GLY A 53 -3.20 -15.74 19.73
CA GLY A 53 -2.34 -16.66 20.49
C GLY A 53 -2.39 -18.11 20.01
N ARG A 54 -3.46 -18.48 19.29
CA ARG A 54 -3.65 -19.80 18.68
C ARG A 54 -3.48 -19.80 17.16
N MET A 55 -3.08 -18.68 16.58
CA MET A 55 -2.92 -18.53 15.13
C MET A 55 -1.44 -18.66 14.73
N THR A 56 -1.20 -19.10 13.51
CA THR A 56 0.14 -19.12 12.92
C THR A 56 0.47 -17.75 12.36
N LYS A 57 1.53 -17.11 12.86
CA LYS A 57 2.10 -15.90 12.26
C LYS A 57 2.80 -16.25 10.94
N LEU A 58 2.44 -15.59 9.85
CA LEU A 58 3.00 -15.78 8.52
C LEU A 58 4.04 -14.73 8.16
N ARG A 59 3.79 -13.47 8.53
CA ARG A 59 4.63 -12.31 8.21
C ARG A 59 4.60 -11.31 9.34
N GLU A 60 5.68 -10.55 9.45
CA GLU A 60 5.84 -9.42 10.36
C GLU A 60 6.70 -8.37 9.64
N PHE A 61 6.34 -7.10 9.80
CA PHE A 61 7.13 -5.96 9.34
C PHE A 61 6.94 -4.79 10.31
N SER A 62 7.95 -3.93 10.45
CA SER A 62 7.88 -2.76 11.32
C SER A 62 8.27 -1.50 10.56
N THR A 63 7.49 -0.45 10.75
CA THR A 63 7.71 0.88 10.20
C THR A 63 6.87 1.88 10.98
N ASP A 64 7.31 3.12 11.00
CA ASP A 64 6.54 4.27 11.47
C ASP A 64 5.43 4.61 10.46
N LEU A 65 4.17 4.34 10.82
CA LEU A 65 2.97 4.47 9.99
C LEU A 65 2.23 5.79 10.22
N ASP A 66 2.45 6.44 11.36
CA ASP A 66 1.82 7.72 11.72
C ASP A 66 2.79 8.91 11.83
N LEU A 67 4.07 8.66 11.55
CA LEU A 67 5.18 9.61 11.55
C LEU A 67 5.50 10.21 12.93
N ASP A 68 5.22 9.49 14.01
CA ASP A 68 5.54 9.90 15.38
C ASP A 68 6.99 9.55 15.83
N ASN A 69 7.75 8.87 14.97
CA ASN A 69 9.11 8.32 15.19
C ASN A 69 9.17 7.08 16.09
N ILE A 70 8.05 6.41 16.31
CA ILE A 70 7.95 5.07 16.90
C ILE A 70 7.55 4.13 15.75
N GLU A 71 8.09 2.91 15.76
CA GLU A 71 7.71 1.92 14.75
C GLU A 71 6.51 1.12 15.23
N GLU A 72 5.47 1.06 14.41
CA GLU A 72 4.37 0.13 14.56
C GLU A 72 4.75 -1.23 13.98
N LYS A 73 4.10 -2.28 14.48
CA LYS A 73 4.28 -3.63 13.97
C LYS A 73 3.07 -4.10 13.18
N ILE A 74 3.30 -4.50 11.94
CA ILE A 74 2.30 -5.09 11.05
C ILE A 74 2.48 -6.61 11.10
N GLU A 75 1.44 -7.34 11.48
CA GLU A 75 1.49 -8.79 11.65
C GLU A 75 0.35 -9.47 10.89
N LEU A 76 0.70 -10.47 10.08
CA LEU A 76 -0.27 -11.30 9.37
C LEU A 76 -0.31 -12.70 9.98
N TYR A 77 -1.52 -13.14 10.33
CA TYR A 77 -1.81 -14.42 10.93
C TYR A 77 -2.83 -15.20 10.12
N THR A 78 -2.78 -16.53 10.26
CA THR A 78 -3.79 -17.44 9.75
C THR A 78 -4.12 -18.51 10.79
N ALA A 79 -5.35 -19.01 10.79
CA ALA A 79 -5.75 -20.12 11.65
C ALA A 79 -5.22 -21.48 11.17
N ALA A 80 -4.67 -21.57 9.95
CA ALA A 80 -3.99 -22.77 9.48
C ALA A 80 -2.74 -23.06 10.33
N GLU A 81 -2.53 -24.33 10.67
CA GLU A 81 -1.36 -24.75 11.42
C GLU A 81 -0.13 -24.89 10.52
N ARG A 82 1.06 -24.78 11.11
CA ARG A 82 2.32 -25.08 10.43
C ARG A 82 2.84 -26.43 10.93
N HIS A 83 3.07 -27.35 10.01
CA HIS A 83 3.70 -28.63 10.31
C HIS A 83 5.17 -28.44 10.71
N GLU A 84 5.76 -29.43 11.37
CA GLU A 84 7.14 -29.35 11.88
C GLU A 84 8.20 -29.12 10.80
N ASN A 85 7.92 -29.53 9.56
CA ASN A 85 8.79 -29.32 8.40
C ASN A 85 8.70 -27.89 7.82
N GLY A 86 7.85 -27.03 8.40
CA GLY A 86 7.65 -25.65 7.98
C GLY A 86 6.53 -25.45 6.96
N GLU A 87 5.98 -26.53 6.39
CA GLU A 87 4.86 -26.45 5.45
C GLU A 87 3.56 -26.08 6.17
N MET A 88 2.74 -25.27 5.52
CA MET A 88 1.43 -24.90 6.03
C MET A 88 0.42 -26.01 5.76
N LEU A 89 -0.39 -26.32 6.78
CA LEU A 89 -1.50 -27.26 6.70
C LEU A 89 -2.76 -26.50 6.29
N TRP A 90 -2.90 -26.25 4.99
CA TRP A 90 -4.04 -25.55 4.42
C TRP A 90 -5.31 -26.42 4.39
N ASP A 91 -6.45 -25.78 4.55
CA ASP A 91 -7.79 -26.34 4.33
C ASP A 91 -8.49 -25.55 3.21
N ASP A 92 -9.74 -25.88 2.89
CA ASP A 92 -10.56 -25.18 1.90
C ASP A 92 -10.88 -23.73 2.29
N GLY A 93 -10.59 -23.34 3.54
CA GLY A 93 -10.56 -21.97 4.00
C GLY A 93 -10.19 -21.85 5.48
N GLN A 94 -9.81 -20.65 5.89
CA GLN A 94 -9.42 -20.39 7.27
C GLN A 94 -9.61 -18.93 7.64
N ASN A 95 -9.63 -18.64 8.94
CA ASN A 95 -9.63 -17.26 9.43
C ASN A 95 -8.24 -16.63 9.24
N TRP A 96 -8.23 -15.39 8.76
CA TRP A 96 -7.04 -14.56 8.59
C TRP A 96 -7.18 -13.29 9.41
N VAL A 97 -6.05 -12.84 9.97
CA VAL A 97 -5.96 -11.59 10.71
C VAL A 97 -4.75 -10.81 10.23
N LEU A 98 -4.95 -9.60 9.74
CA LEU A 98 -3.89 -8.60 9.58
C LEU A 98 -4.12 -7.51 10.62
N VAL A 99 -3.11 -7.27 11.45
CA VAL A 99 -3.20 -6.31 12.56
C VAL A 99 -1.98 -5.40 12.57
N VAL A 100 -2.21 -4.12 12.85
CA VAL A 100 -1.17 -3.17 13.24
C VAL A 100 -1.17 -3.07 14.76
N ARG A 101 0.00 -3.20 15.39
CA ARG A 101 0.20 -3.02 16.83
C ARG A 101 1.02 -1.76 17.07
N ASP A 102 0.48 -0.90 17.92
CA ASP A 102 1.03 0.39 18.33
C ASP A 102 0.93 0.46 19.87
N GLY A 103 1.99 0.06 20.56
CA GLY A 103 2.00 -0.06 22.01
C GLY A 103 0.81 -0.86 22.57
N GLU A 104 -0.04 -0.19 23.36
CA GLU A 104 -1.24 -0.76 23.98
C GLU A 104 -2.48 -0.75 23.06
N LYS A 105 -2.35 -0.20 21.86
CA LYS A 105 -3.40 -0.18 20.84
C LYS A 105 -3.13 -1.25 19.78
N SER A 106 -4.20 -1.72 19.16
CA SER A 106 -4.11 -2.49 17.94
C SER A 106 -5.23 -2.14 16.97
N TYR A 107 -4.96 -2.28 15.68
CA TYR A 107 -5.87 -1.96 14.59
C TYR A 107 -6.05 -3.21 13.71
N PRO A 108 -7.21 -3.89 13.77
CA PRO A 108 -7.47 -5.09 12.99
C PRO A 108 -7.84 -4.70 11.55
N LEU A 109 -6.85 -4.46 10.71
CA LEU A 109 -7.04 -4.06 9.31
C LEU A 109 -7.86 -5.09 8.52
N LEU A 110 -7.63 -6.38 8.79
CA LEU A 110 -8.41 -7.47 8.24
C LEU A 110 -8.66 -8.51 9.31
N SER A 111 -9.90 -8.97 9.44
CA SER A 111 -10.28 -10.09 10.32
C SER A 111 -11.47 -10.81 9.69
N GLN A 112 -11.21 -11.83 8.89
CA GLN A 112 -12.25 -12.54 8.14
C GLN A 112 -11.86 -13.98 7.80
N TYR A 113 -12.88 -14.78 7.51
CA TYR A 113 -12.71 -16.08 6.90
C TYR A 113 -12.45 -15.92 5.39
N VAL A 114 -11.40 -16.56 4.88
CA VAL A 114 -11.08 -16.57 3.45
C VAL A 114 -11.18 -18.00 2.95
N GLN A 115 -12.09 -18.23 2.00
CA GLN A 115 -12.31 -19.52 1.36
C GLN A 115 -11.50 -19.60 0.05
N LEU A 116 -10.78 -20.71 -0.13
CA LEU A 116 -9.98 -20.99 -1.33
C LEU A 116 -9.10 -19.81 -1.75
N GLY A 117 -8.41 -19.20 -0.78
CA GLY A 117 -7.69 -17.96 -0.99
C GLY A 117 -6.59 -17.73 0.02
N VAL A 118 -5.86 -16.65 -0.19
CA VAL A 118 -4.75 -16.21 0.64
C VAL A 118 -4.85 -14.71 0.87
N VAL A 119 -4.20 -14.21 1.92
CA VAL A 119 -4.08 -12.77 2.17
C VAL A 119 -2.63 -12.39 2.01
N HIS A 120 -2.35 -11.39 1.18
CA HIS A 120 -1.05 -10.73 1.09
C HIS A 120 -1.18 -9.28 1.49
N PHE A 121 -0.05 -8.68 1.88
CA PHE A 121 0.02 -7.23 2.03
C PHE A 121 1.35 -6.68 1.53
N THR A 122 1.35 -5.41 1.17
CA THR A 122 2.54 -4.60 0.90
C THR A 122 2.52 -3.35 1.75
N VAL A 123 3.70 -2.82 2.06
CA VAL A 123 3.86 -1.54 2.76
C VAL A 123 4.64 -0.62 1.83
N SER A 124 4.09 0.55 1.53
CA SER A 124 4.68 1.47 0.57
C SER A 124 5.03 2.80 1.23
N ASP A 125 6.28 3.23 1.04
CA ASP A 125 6.69 4.61 1.30
C ASP A 125 6.11 5.51 0.19
N ARG A 126 5.31 6.50 0.58
CA ARG A 126 4.64 7.44 -0.34
C ARG A 126 5.50 8.68 -0.62
N GLY A 127 6.71 8.71 -0.12
CA GLY A 127 7.65 9.82 -0.22
C GLY A 127 7.63 10.72 1.01
N LYS A 128 8.47 11.74 0.96
CA LYS A 128 8.73 12.62 2.11
C LYS A 128 7.44 13.24 2.66
N ASP A 129 7.29 13.19 3.98
CA ASP A 129 6.20 13.80 4.75
C ASP A 129 4.80 13.24 4.39
N LYS A 130 4.73 12.03 3.80
CA LYS A 130 3.48 11.30 3.57
C LYS A 130 3.44 10.02 4.39
N LEU A 131 2.31 9.77 5.04
CA LEU A 131 2.05 8.53 5.76
C LEU A 131 2.23 7.33 4.81
N PRO A 132 2.96 6.28 5.19
CA PRO A 132 2.97 5.03 4.45
C PRO A 132 1.57 4.44 4.33
N ASN A 133 1.34 3.63 3.31
CA ASN A 133 0.10 2.86 3.18
C ASN A 133 0.37 1.35 3.23
N ILE A 134 -0.61 0.63 3.75
CA ILE A 134 -0.66 -0.82 3.74
C ILE A 134 -1.71 -1.23 2.71
N THR A 135 -1.28 -1.90 1.65
CA THR A 135 -2.17 -2.46 0.63
C THR A 135 -2.38 -3.93 0.92
N VAL A 136 -3.64 -4.36 1.09
CA VAL A 136 -4.03 -5.75 1.31
C VAL A 136 -4.61 -6.31 0.02
N ILE A 137 -4.15 -7.49 -0.36
CA ILE A 137 -4.53 -8.18 -1.59
C ILE A 137 -5.12 -9.54 -1.20
N VAL A 138 -6.38 -9.77 -1.55
CA VAL A 138 -7.11 -10.99 -1.19
C VAL A 138 -7.58 -11.71 -2.46
N PRO A 139 -6.73 -12.53 -3.08
CA PRO A 139 -7.18 -13.49 -4.09
C PRO A 139 -7.96 -14.64 -3.44
N THR A 140 -9.13 -14.92 -4.00
CA THR A 140 -9.89 -16.14 -3.72
C THR A 140 -10.17 -16.89 -5.02
N GLY A 141 -10.70 -18.11 -4.92
CA GLY A 141 -11.16 -18.84 -6.10
C GLY A 141 -12.28 -18.13 -6.88
N ALA A 142 -13.05 -17.26 -6.21
CA ALA A 142 -14.27 -16.64 -6.75
C ALA A 142 -14.19 -15.11 -6.95
N SER A 143 -13.20 -14.46 -6.36
CA SER A 143 -13.05 -13.01 -6.35
C SER A 143 -11.61 -12.58 -6.12
N PHE A 144 -11.35 -11.30 -6.32
CA PHE A 144 -10.07 -10.66 -6.05
C PHE A 144 -10.31 -9.24 -5.61
N SER A 145 -9.78 -8.88 -4.44
CA SER A 145 -9.89 -7.52 -3.93
C SER A 145 -8.54 -6.95 -3.50
N ILE A 146 -8.45 -5.62 -3.63
CA ILE A 146 -7.34 -4.80 -3.18
C ILE A 146 -7.92 -3.68 -2.32
N MET A 147 -7.45 -3.59 -1.07
CA MET A 147 -7.84 -2.55 -0.12
C MET A 147 -6.59 -1.83 0.36
N ASP A 148 -6.68 -0.52 0.50
CA ASP A 148 -5.62 0.31 1.06
C ASP A 148 -6.00 0.80 2.46
N TYR A 149 -5.00 0.86 3.34
CA TYR A 149 -5.12 1.37 4.68
C TYR A 149 -4.06 2.45 4.93
N ILE A 150 -4.52 3.62 5.37
CA ILE A 150 -3.67 4.77 5.72
C ILE A 150 -4.10 5.29 7.08
N TYR A 151 -3.14 5.57 7.96
CA TYR A 151 -3.46 6.14 9.25
C TYR A 151 -4.11 7.53 9.09
N ASN A 152 -5.09 7.83 9.94
CA ASN A 152 -5.79 9.10 9.99
C ASN A 152 -5.63 9.68 11.39
N GLU A 153 -4.72 10.65 11.52
CA GLU A 153 -4.41 11.30 12.80
C GLU A 153 -5.64 11.96 13.46
N GLU A 154 -6.47 12.64 12.67
CA GLU A 154 -7.65 13.35 13.19
C GLU A 154 -8.67 12.39 13.82
N LYS A 155 -8.77 11.18 13.28
CA LYS A 155 -9.70 10.14 13.73
C LYS A 155 -9.05 9.07 14.61
N ASN A 156 -7.72 9.12 14.81
CA ASN A 156 -6.93 8.14 15.55
C ASN A 156 -7.28 6.69 15.14
N GLY A 157 -7.15 6.40 13.85
CA GLY A 157 -7.47 5.10 13.27
C GLY A 157 -7.04 4.99 11.82
N PHE A 158 -7.16 3.80 11.23
CA PHE A 158 -6.84 3.59 9.81
C PHE A 158 -8.08 3.84 8.94
N GLY A 159 -7.95 4.68 7.94
CA GLY A 159 -8.92 4.79 6.86
C GLY A 159 -8.75 3.59 5.91
N GLU A 160 -9.84 2.91 5.61
CA GLU A 160 -9.96 1.83 4.64
C GLU A 160 -10.50 2.38 3.32
N GLU A 161 -9.86 2.05 2.20
CA GLU A 161 -10.27 2.41 0.86
C GLU A 161 -10.30 1.16 -0.03
N LEU A 162 -11.42 0.90 -0.70
CA LEU A 162 -11.49 -0.16 -1.71
C LEU A 162 -10.88 0.32 -3.03
N ILE A 163 -9.70 -0.21 -3.37
CA ILE A 163 -9.01 0.12 -4.64
C ILE A 163 -9.60 -0.67 -5.81
N TYR A 164 -9.89 -1.95 -5.58
CA TYR A 164 -10.42 -2.83 -6.61
C TYR A 164 -11.19 -4.00 -6.00
N GLU A 165 -12.31 -4.34 -6.64
CA GLU A 165 -12.98 -5.61 -6.43
C GLU A 165 -13.38 -6.19 -7.79
N SER A 166 -12.98 -7.44 -8.05
CA SER A 166 -13.44 -8.14 -9.24
C SER A 166 -14.92 -8.52 -9.10
N LYS A 167 -15.64 -8.56 -10.22
CA LYS A 167 -16.90 -9.32 -10.27
C LYS A 167 -16.63 -10.80 -10.00
N ASP A 168 -17.68 -11.51 -9.60
CA ASP A 168 -17.67 -12.97 -9.46
C ASP A 168 -16.97 -13.62 -10.66
N THR A 169 -15.94 -14.39 -10.36
CA THR A 169 -15.07 -15.03 -11.35
C THR A 169 -14.80 -16.46 -10.92
N ASN A 170 -14.18 -17.25 -11.78
CA ASN A 170 -13.65 -18.56 -11.42
C ASN A 170 -12.26 -18.65 -12.04
N TRP A 171 -11.24 -18.56 -11.20
CA TRP A 171 -9.87 -18.51 -11.68
C TRP A 171 -9.41 -19.85 -12.22
N ILE A 172 -8.90 -19.85 -13.45
CA ILE A 172 -8.31 -21.05 -14.07
C ILE A 172 -6.84 -21.20 -13.68
N TYR A 173 -6.14 -20.09 -13.45
CA TYR A 173 -4.73 -20.04 -13.09
C TYR A 173 -4.39 -18.75 -12.35
N SER A 174 -3.45 -18.82 -11.40
CA SER A 174 -2.82 -17.68 -10.76
C SER A 174 -1.33 -17.96 -10.55
N SER A 175 -0.50 -16.95 -10.77
CA SER A 175 0.93 -16.98 -10.41
C SER A 175 1.21 -16.35 -9.05
N ILE A 176 0.18 -15.98 -8.29
CA ILE A 176 0.33 -15.47 -6.94
C ILE A 176 0.77 -16.63 -6.04
N PRO A 177 1.89 -16.53 -5.31
CA PRO A 177 2.40 -17.63 -4.52
C PRO A 177 1.58 -17.85 -3.23
N GLY A 178 1.50 -19.10 -2.77
CA GLY A 178 1.04 -19.43 -1.41
C GLY A 178 2.11 -19.20 -0.33
N TYR A 179 1.79 -19.51 0.93
CA TYR A 179 2.72 -19.49 2.07
C TYR A 179 3.19 -20.88 2.51
#